data_AF-A0A9W4DZ61-F1
#
_entry.id   AF-A0A9W4DZ61-F1
#
_cell.length_a   1.000
_cell.length_b   1.000
_cell.length_c   1.000
_cell.angle_alpha   90.00
_cell.angle_beta   90.00
_cell.angle_gamma   90.00
#
_symmetry.space_group_name_H-M   'P 1'
#
loop_
_entity.id
_entity.type
_entity.pdbx_description
1 polymer ?
#
loop_
_entity_poly.entity_id
_entity_poly.type
_entity_poly.pdbx_seq_one_letter_code
_entity_poly.pdbx_strand_id
1 'polypeptide(L)'
;MSWREGSRPGRARSGLKRIYSRFVALRIRPAGREVREATDGVELAECWVRAEWPAKEPEPVQFWLSDLPEDTPLTTLVRPAQLRWRIEHDYREMKQALGLAHFEGRTFNGWHHHVTLVSVAHAFCTLRRLATAPKDTASA
;
A
#
# COMPACT_ATOMS: atom_id res chain seq x y z
N MET A 1 16.36 3.16 0.75
CA MET A 1 16.06 2.39 1.99
C MET A 1 15.78 0.92 1.63
N SER A 2 16.08 -0.03 2.52
CA SER A 2 15.59 -1.41 2.38
C SER A 2 14.10 -1.42 2.69
N TRP A 3 13.25 -1.78 1.74
CA TRP A 3 11.83 -1.45 1.82
C TRP A 3 10.90 -2.69 1.82
N ARG A 4 11.38 -3.87 1.39
CA ARG A 4 10.66 -5.15 1.53
C ARG A 4 11.59 -6.35 1.53
N GLU A 5 11.09 -7.48 1.99
CA GLU A 5 11.59 -8.80 1.59
C GLU A 5 10.78 -9.33 0.41
N GLY A 6 11.49 -9.80 -0.60
CA GLY A 6 10.93 -10.44 -1.78
C GLY A 6 10.74 -11.93 -1.54
N SER A 7 9.80 -12.54 -2.28
CA SER A 7 9.48 -13.97 -2.21
C SER A 7 10.58 -14.90 -2.76
N ARG A 8 11.63 -14.35 -3.34
CA ARG A 8 12.76 -15.13 -3.86
C ARG A 8 13.78 -15.36 -2.75
N PRO A 9 14.38 -16.56 -2.66
CA PRO A 9 15.45 -16.80 -1.72
C PRO A 9 16.62 -15.83 -1.97
N GLY A 10 17.24 -15.37 -0.90
CA GLY A 10 18.29 -14.37 -0.91
C GLY A 10 19.22 -14.50 0.29
N ARG A 11 20.34 -13.78 0.26
CA ARG A 11 21.37 -13.83 1.32
C ARG A 11 21.02 -13.03 2.59
N ALA A 12 19.79 -12.56 2.76
CA ALA A 12 19.41 -11.87 3.99
C ALA A 12 19.30 -12.87 5.15
N ARG A 13 19.37 -12.39 6.41
CA ARG A 13 19.01 -13.18 7.62
C ARG A 13 17.64 -13.87 7.47
N SER A 14 16.75 -13.20 6.73
CA SER A 14 15.54 -13.66 6.06
C SER A 14 15.50 -15.09 5.54
N GLY A 15 16.59 -15.47 4.87
CA GLY A 15 16.57 -16.36 3.72
C GLY A 15 15.90 -15.76 2.48
N LEU A 16 15.33 -14.55 2.56
CA LEU A 16 14.57 -13.89 1.50
C LEU A 16 15.33 -12.70 0.89
N LYS A 17 15.06 -12.38 -0.38
CA LYS A 17 15.75 -11.32 -1.10
C LYS A 17 15.24 -9.96 -0.66
N ARG A 18 16.07 -9.17 0.03
CA ARG A 18 15.71 -7.79 0.37
C ARG A 18 15.65 -6.90 -0.88
N ILE A 19 14.58 -6.14 -1.02
CA ILE A 19 14.37 -5.23 -2.15
C ILE A 19 14.45 -3.80 -1.63
N TYR A 20 15.14 -2.98 -2.41
CA TYR A 20 15.48 -1.61 -2.11
C TYR A 20 14.87 -0.73 -3.19
N SER A 21 14.38 0.43 -2.77
CA SER A 21 13.93 1.50 -3.67
C SER A 21 14.47 2.83 -3.16
N ARG A 22 14.63 3.77 -4.09
CA ARG A 22 14.94 5.18 -3.81
C ARG A 22 13.65 5.98 -3.94
N PHE A 23 13.49 6.95 -3.06
CA PHE A 23 12.30 7.79 -3.04
C PHE A 23 12.72 9.26 -3.00
N VAL A 24 11.92 10.10 -3.62
CA VAL A 24 11.95 11.55 -3.41
C VAL A 24 10.57 11.99 -2.93
N ALA A 25 10.53 13.00 -2.08
CA ALA A 25 9.31 13.72 -1.73
C ALA A 25 9.57 15.21 -1.90
N LEU A 26 8.68 15.89 -2.62
CA LEU A 26 8.76 17.32 -2.91
C LEU A 26 7.41 17.95 -2.62
N ARG A 27 7.43 19.17 -2.08
CA ARG A 27 6.24 20.01 -2.00
C ARG A 27 6.01 20.64 -3.36
N ILE A 28 4.82 20.44 -3.90
CA ILE A 28 4.41 21.05 -5.16
C ILE A 28 3.02 21.64 -5.03
N ARG A 29 2.73 22.59 -5.91
CA ARG A 29 1.37 23.04 -6.16
C ARG A 29 0.88 22.46 -7.50
N PRO A 30 -0.14 21.61 -7.51
CA PRO A 30 -0.68 21.08 -8.76
C PRO A 30 -1.26 22.21 -9.61
N ALA A 31 -0.78 22.35 -10.85
CA ALA A 31 -1.14 23.44 -11.75
C ALA A 31 -1.73 22.97 -13.09
N GLY A 32 -2.27 21.75 -13.15
CA GLY A 32 -2.81 21.16 -14.38
C GLY A 32 -4.05 21.91 -14.88
N ARG A 33 -4.19 22.07 -16.20
CA ARG A 33 -5.34 22.75 -16.82
C ARG A 33 -6.68 22.13 -16.41
N GLU A 34 -6.80 20.81 -16.52
CA GLU A 34 -8.00 20.07 -16.12
C GLU A 34 -8.35 20.25 -14.64
N VAL A 35 -7.32 20.32 -13.80
CA VAL A 35 -7.47 20.52 -12.35
C VAL A 35 -7.99 21.93 -12.06
N ARG A 36 -7.47 22.94 -12.76
CA ARG A 36 -7.94 24.33 -12.65
C ARG A 36 -9.36 24.51 -13.18
N GLU A 37 -9.71 23.81 -14.26
CA GLU A 37 -11.08 23.81 -14.79
C GLU A 37 -12.05 23.14 -13.79
N ALA A 38 -11.63 22.08 -13.11
CA ALA A 38 -12.43 21.41 -12.07
C ALA A 38 -12.57 22.20 -10.76
N THR A 39 -11.69 23.18 -10.50
CA THR A 39 -11.70 23.99 -9.26
C THR A 39 -12.18 25.43 -9.50
N ASP A 40 -12.83 25.71 -10.62
CA ASP A 40 -13.25 27.06 -11.03
C ASP A 40 -12.10 28.09 -10.98
N GLY A 41 -10.89 27.64 -11.31
CA GLY A 41 -9.68 28.47 -11.31
C GLY A 41 -9.10 28.74 -9.92
N VAL A 42 -9.67 28.18 -8.85
CA VAL A 42 -9.10 28.29 -7.49
C VAL A 42 -7.76 27.57 -7.46
N GLU A 43 -6.75 28.28 -6.95
CA GLU A 43 -5.40 27.76 -6.78
C GLU A 43 -5.39 26.67 -5.70
N LEU A 44 -4.91 25.48 -6.05
CA LEU A 44 -4.87 24.36 -5.11
C LEU A 44 -3.82 24.57 -4.02
N ALA A 45 -4.12 24.02 -2.84
CA ALA A 45 -3.15 23.94 -1.76
C ALA A 45 -1.93 23.12 -2.19
N GLU A 46 -0.77 23.46 -1.64
CA GLU A 46 0.43 22.66 -1.84
C GLU A 46 0.25 21.27 -1.23
N CYS A 47 0.68 20.27 -1.97
CA CYS A 47 0.66 18.87 -1.59
C CYS A 47 2.04 18.25 -1.77
N TRP A 48 2.25 17.09 -1.16
CA TRP A 48 3.41 16.27 -1.42
C TRP A 48 3.27 15.54 -2.75
N VAL A 49 4.28 15.64 -3.62
CA VAL A 49 4.58 14.64 -4.65
C VAL A 49 5.65 13.71 -4.13
N ARG A 50 5.38 12.41 -4.23
CA ARG A 50 6.37 11.35 -4.03
C ARG A 50 6.63 10.64 -5.34
N ALA A 51 7.89 10.33 -5.62
CA ALA A 51 8.27 9.44 -6.72
C ALA A 51 9.17 8.29 -6.26
N GLU A 52 9.02 7.12 -6.87
CA GLU A 52 9.82 5.91 -6.59
C GLU A 52 10.67 5.50 -7.79
N TRP A 53 11.95 5.22 -7.50
CA TRP A 53 12.86 4.52 -8.40
C TRP A 53 13.17 3.14 -7.80
N PRO A 54 12.70 2.06 -8.45
CA PRO A 54 13.17 0.72 -8.16
C PRO A 54 14.69 0.64 -8.37
N ALA A 55 15.34 -0.31 -7.68
CA ALA A 55 16.80 -0.42 -7.65
C ALA A 55 17.51 -0.47 -9.03
N LYS A 56 16.80 -0.85 -10.09
CA LYS A 56 17.36 -1.00 -11.44
C LYS A 56 16.87 0.03 -12.46
N GLU A 57 15.95 0.90 -12.07
CA GLU A 57 15.35 1.85 -13.00
C GLU A 57 16.10 3.19 -12.94
N PRO A 58 16.47 3.75 -14.12
CA PRO A 58 17.11 5.06 -14.19
C PRO A 58 16.12 6.20 -13.88
N GLU A 59 14.84 5.98 -14.16
CA GLU A 59 13.76 6.95 -14.05
C GLU A 59 12.68 6.54 -13.04
N PRO A 60 11.91 7.49 -12.49
CA PRO A 60 10.85 7.18 -11.54
C PRO A 60 9.70 6.49 -12.26
N VAL A 61 9.23 5.37 -11.71
CA VAL A 61 8.17 4.57 -12.35
C VAL A 61 6.80 4.74 -11.70
N GLN A 62 6.76 5.31 -10.49
CA GLN A 62 5.52 5.54 -9.76
C GLN A 62 5.54 6.88 -9.06
N PHE A 63 4.39 7.55 -9.13
CA PHE A 63 4.15 8.87 -8.56
C PHE A 63 2.89 8.86 -7.70
N TRP A 64 2.92 9.62 -6.61
CA TRP A 64 1.78 9.76 -5.70
C TRP A 64 1.66 11.19 -5.21
N LEU A 65 0.42 11.60 -4.98
CA LEU A 65 0.08 12.83 -4.28
C LEU A 65 -0.36 12.54 -2.85
N SER A 66 -0.05 13.43 -1.93
CA SER A 66 -0.54 13.37 -0.55
C SER A 66 -0.76 14.76 0.02
N ASP A 67 -1.88 14.92 0.71
CA ASP A 67 -2.32 16.08 1.47
C ASP A 67 -1.80 16.09 2.92
N LEU A 68 -0.88 15.18 3.27
CA LEU A 68 -0.30 15.12 4.61
C LEU A 68 0.44 16.43 4.97
N PRO A 69 0.51 16.79 6.27
CA PRO A 69 1.20 17.98 6.75
C PRO A 69 2.66 18.09 6.26
N GLU A 70 3.17 19.32 6.19
CA GLU A 70 4.54 19.60 5.72
C GLU A 70 5.64 19.08 6.68
N ASP A 71 5.33 18.91 7.96
CA ASP A 71 6.24 18.32 8.95
C ASP A 71 6.25 16.78 8.90
N THR A 72 5.49 16.16 7.98
CA THR A 72 5.40 14.71 7.88
C THR A 72 6.76 14.10 7.48
N PRO A 73 7.32 13.17 8.30
CA PRO A 73 8.58 12.52 7.97
C PRO A 73 8.51 11.72 6.67
N LEU A 74 9.61 11.69 5.91
CA LEU A 74 9.70 10.94 4.66
C LEU A 74 9.36 9.44 4.83
N THR A 75 9.71 8.84 5.96
CA THR A 75 9.36 7.44 6.27
C THR A 75 7.85 7.22 6.32
N THR A 76 7.11 8.15 6.93
CA THR A 76 5.64 8.15 6.95
C THR A 76 5.08 8.39 5.56
N LEU A 77 5.66 9.33 4.80
CA LEU A 77 5.26 9.59 3.42
C LEU A 77 5.48 8.36 2.52
N VAL A 78 6.53 7.55 2.72
CA VAL A 78 6.81 6.35 1.90
C VAL A 78 5.98 5.14 2.34
N ARG A 79 5.57 5.06 3.61
CA ARG A 79 4.87 3.89 4.18
C ARG A 79 3.61 3.47 3.40
N PRO A 80 2.74 4.37 2.90
CA PRO A 80 1.59 3.98 2.07
C PRO A 80 1.97 3.20 0.80
N ALA A 81 3.16 3.44 0.22
CA ALA A 81 3.64 2.64 -0.92
C ALA A 81 3.72 1.15 -0.56
N GLN A 82 4.10 0.84 0.69
CA GLN A 82 4.21 -0.53 1.19
C GLN A 82 2.85 -1.18 1.42
N LEU A 83 1.82 -0.38 1.75
CA LEU A 83 0.48 -0.89 2.03
C LEU A 83 -0.20 -1.43 0.78
N ARG A 84 0.07 -0.87 -0.41
CA ARG A 84 -0.52 -1.37 -1.66
C ARG A 84 -0.25 -2.87 -1.88
N TRP A 85 0.99 -3.30 -1.69
CA TRP A 85 1.33 -4.71 -1.86
C TRP A 85 0.63 -5.60 -0.82
N ARG A 86 0.47 -5.10 0.42
CA ARG A 86 -0.30 -5.82 1.45
C ARG A 86 -1.76 -5.96 1.03
N ILE A 87 -2.39 -4.89 0.55
CA ILE A 87 -3.76 -4.92 0.02
C ILE A 87 -3.88 -5.95 -1.11
N GLU A 88 -2.96 -5.97 -2.06
CA GLU A 88 -2.97 -6.96 -3.16
C GLU A 88 -2.81 -8.40 -2.66
N HIS A 89 -1.97 -8.62 -1.65
CA HIS A 89 -1.79 -9.92 -1.02
C HIS A 89 -3.05 -10.36 -0.25
N ASP A 90 -3.58 -9.49 0.60
CA ASP A 90 -4.78 -9.73 1.41
C ASP A 90 -5.98 -10.00 0.50
N TYR A 91 -6.13 -9.21 -0.57
CA TYR A 91 -7.19 -9.41 -1.57
C TYR A 91 -7.06 -10.74 -2.31
N ARG A 92 -5.82 -11.17 -2.61
CA ARG A 92 -5.57 -12.50 -3.20
C ARG A 92 -5.96 -13.61 -2.24
N GLU A 93 -5.61 -13.51 -0.96
CA GLU A 93 -6.01 -14.47 0.07
C GLU A 93 -7.54 -14.52 0.20
N MET A 94 -8.19 -13.36 0.31
CA MET A 94 -9.64 -13.28 0.40
C MET A 94 -10.34 -13.91 -0.81
N LYS A 95 -9.84 -13.67 -2.03
CA LYS A 95 -10.38 -14.27 -3.25
C LYS A 95 -10.17 -15.77 -3.34
N GLN A 96 -8.93 -16.22 -3.20
CA GLN A 96 -8.53 -17.58 -3.56
C GLN A 96 -8.77 -18.57 -2.41
N ALA A 97 -8.60 -18.14 -1.16
CA ALA A 97 -8.70 -19.02 0.00
C ALA A 97 -10.01 -18.85 0.77
N LEU A 98 -10.55 -17.63 0.85
CA LEU A 98 -11.72 -17.32 1.69
C LEU A 98 -13.02 -17.16 0.90
N GLY A 99 -12.98 -17.30 -0.43
CA GLY A 99 -14.17 -17.35 -1.27
C GLY A 99 -14.82 -15.99 -1.55
N LEU A 100 -14.07 -14.89 -1.52
CA LEU A 100 -14.60 -13.56 -1.90
C LEU A 100 -15.22 -13.59 -3.31
N ALA A 101 -14.72 -14.43 -4.21
CA ALA A 101 -15.19 -14.56 -5.58
C ALA A 101 -16.30 -15.62 -5.77
N HIS A 102 -16.76 -16.28 -4.70
CA HIS A 102 -17.68 -17.44 -4.77
C HIS A 102 -19.14 -17.09 -4.43
N PHE A 103 -19.50 -15.80 -4.44
CA PHE A 103 -20.89 -15.41 -4.21
C PHE A 103 -21.74 -15.65 -5.46
N GLU A 104 -22.77 -16.49 -5.34
CA GLU A 104 -23.69 -16.84 -6.44
C GLU A 104 -25.11 -16.26 -6.26
N GLY A 105 -25.35 -15.50 -5.19
CA GLY A 105 -26.64 -14.86 -4.93
C GLY A 105 -26.90 -13.64 -5.83
N ARG A 106 -28.12 -13.11 -5.77
CA ARG A 106 -28.55 -11.95 -6.60
C ARG A 106 -29.05 -10.76 -5.80
N THR A 107 -29.03 -10.83 -4.48
CA THR A 107 -29.48 -9.74 -3.62
C THR A 107 -28.30 -8.97 -3.06
N PHE A 108 -28.43 -7.65 -3.01
CA PHE A 108 -27.41 -6.79 -2.39
C PHE A 108 -27.17 -7.18 -0.93
N ASN A 109 -28.22 -7.51 -0.18
CA ASN A 109 -28.09 -7.93 1.21
C ASN A 109 -27.32 -9.25 1.35
N GLY A 110 -27.59 -10.23 0.47
CA GLY A 110 -26.84 -11.48 0.43
C GLY A 110 -25.36 -11.26 0.11
N TRP A 111 -25.07 -10.39 -0.86
CA TRP A 111 -23.69 -10.01 -1.20
C TRP A 111 -22.99 -9.33 -0.02
N HIS A 112 -23.67 -8.41 0.65
CA HIS A 112 -23.12 -7.68 1.80
C HIS A 112 -22.80 -8.63 2.97
N HIS A 113 -23.72 -9.54 3.30
CA HIS A 113 -23.47 -10.59 4.29
C HIS A 113 -22.27 -11.46 3.91
N HIS A 114 -22.17 -11.89 2.64
CA HIS A 114 -21.05 -12.70 2.15
C HIS A 114 -19.71 -11.97 2.32
N VAL A 115 -19.60 -10.75 1.80
CA VAL A 115 -18.36 -9.94 1.90
C VAL A 115 -18.00 -9.66 3.36
N THR A 116 -19.00 -9.44 4.22
CA THR A 116 -18.78 -9.25 5.66
C THR A 116 -18.18 -10.50 6.31
N LEU A 117 -18.74 -11.68 6.04
CA LEU A 117 -18.24 -12.95 6.58
C LEU A 117 -16.82 -13.24 6.09
N VAL A 118 -16.53 -13.02 4.79
CA VAL A 118 -15.17 -13.17 4.25
C VAL A 118 -14.19 -12.21 4.92
N SER A 119 -14.61 -10.96 5.18
CA SER A 119 -13.79 -9.97 5.87
C SER A 119 -13.49 -10.37 7.32
N VAL A 120 -14.47 -10.92 8.03
CA VAL A 120 -14.30 -11.46 9.39
C VAL A 120 -13.35 -12.67 9.40
N ALA A 121 -13.51 -13.59 8.45
CA ALA A 121 -12.60 -14.73 8.31
C ALA A 121 -11.16 -14.29 8.04
N HIS A 122 -10.97 -13.30 7.17
CA HIS A 122 -9.64 -12.72 6.91
C HIS A 122 -9.04 -12.07 8.16
N ALA A 123 -9.83 -11.29 8.90
CA ALA A 123 -9.40 -10.69 10.16
C ALA A 123 -8.97 -11.75 11.18
N PHE A 124 -9.74 -12.84 11.32
CA PHE A 124 -9.39 -13.96 12.19
C PHE A 124 -8.05 -14.59 11.80
N CYS A 125 -7.85 -14.94 10.51
CA CYS A 125 -6.60 -15.51 10.02
C CYS A 125 -5.41 -14.57 10.25
N THR A 126 -5.59 -13.28 10.00
CA THR A 126 -4.56 -12.26 10.21
C THR A 126 -4.20 -12.11 11.68
N LEU A 127 -5.17 -12.06 12.59
CA LEU A 127 -4.93 -12.00 14.03
C LEU A 127 -4.21 -13.26 14.54
N ARG A 128 -4.59 -14.45 14.06
CA ARG A 128 -3.92 -15.71 14.40
C ARG A 128 -2.46 -15.72 13.95
N ARG A 129 -2.15 -15.22 12.76
CA ARG A 129 -0.76 -15.07 12.28
C ARG A 129 0.04 -14.13 13.17
N LEU A 130 -0.52 -12.97 13.52
CA LEU A 130 0.14 -12.00 14.39
C LEU A 130 0.40 -12.54 15.80
N ALA A 131 -0.52 -13.35 16.34
CA ALA A 131 -0.35 -13.99 17.64
C ALA A 131 0.70 -15.11 17.65
N THR A 132 0.89 -15.81 16.52
CA THR A 132 1.79 -16.98 16.41
C THR A 132 3.19 -16.61 15.92
N ALA A 133 3.34 -15.45 15.26
CA ALA A 133 4.61 -14.90 14.83
C ALA A 133 4.86 -13.56 15.54
N PRO A 134 5.36 -13.57 16.79
CA PRO A 134 5.87 -12.34 17.40
C PRO A 134 6.96 -11.83 16.47
N LYS A 135 6.77 -10.61 15.96
CA LYS A 135 7.78 -9.93 15.19
C LYS A 135 8.94 -9.69 16.14
N ASP A 136 10.10 -10.33 15.94
CA ASP A 136 11.31 -9.99 16.70
C ASP A 136 11.46 -8.47 16.67
N THR A 137 11.36 -7.85 17.84
CA THR A 137 11.60 -6.42 17.99
C THR A 137 13.04 -6.19 17.56
N ALA A 138 13.23 -5.70 16.33
CA ALA A 138 14.53 -5.26 15.87
C ALA A 138 14.99 -4.15 16.83
N SER A 139 16.05 -4.43 17.60
CA SER A 139 16.71 -3.45 18.47
C SER A 139 17.01 -2.17 17.69
N ALA A 140 16.71 -1.05 18.34
CA ALA A 140 17.08 0.30 17.94
C ALA A 140 18.61 0.48 17.88
#